data_AF-A0A3B0TYF5-F1
#
_entry.id   AF-A0A3B0TYF5-F1
#
_cell.length_a   1.000
_cell.length_b   1.000
_cell.length_c   1.000
_cell.angle_alpha   90.00
_cell.angle_beta   90.00
_cell.angle_gamma   90.00
#
_symmetry.space_group_name_H-M   'P 1'
#
loop_
_entity.id
_entity.type
_entity.pdbx_description
1 polymer ?
#
loop_
_entity_poly.entity_id
_entity_poly.type
_entity_poly.pdbx_seq_one_letter_code
_entity_poly.pdbx_strand_id
1 'polypeptide(L)'
;SKECVAQGTANIVTGFFGGMGGCAMIGQSMINVKSGGRTRWSAISAALFLLGFILFASGLIEAIPLAALVGVMFMVVIGTFAWRSIRIMAKVPLSDSLVIVLVTIVTVLTDLATAVVVGVIISALVYSWNASTRMRATTSRVESNSDVKIYRLYGPLFFGSIESFNSLFDPKNDPKTVIIDFLESRVVDHSGLQAIDALAEKYQANGTVLKLRHLSKDCQVLLNKAGQLVEPDKSDPQYGVAVDYSIRHGQLKAGH
;
A
#
# COMPACT_ATOMS: atom_id res chain seq x y z
N SER A 1 2.03 19.02 0.25
CA SER A 1 2.06 19.43 1.67
C SER A 1 1.50 20.83 1.88
N LYS A 2 1.99 21.86 1.16
CA LYS A 2 1.56 23.27 1.34
C LYS A 2 0.04 23.50 1.25
N GLU A 3 -0.64 22.87 0.29
CA GLU A 3 -2.11 22.99 0.14
C GLU A 3 -2.88 22.46 1.36
N CYS A 4 -2.48 21.30 1.88
CA CYS A 4 -3.08 20.70 3.06
C CYS A 4 -2.88 21.59 4.30
N VAL A 5 -1.68 22.16 4.47
CA VAL A 5 -1.41 23.12 5.54
C VAL A 5 -2.27 24.38 5.38
N ALA A 6 -2.40 24.92 4.16
CA ALA A 6 -3.22 26.11 3.92
C ALA A 6 -4.71 25.86 4.21
N GLN A 7 -5.27 24.74 3.72
CA GLN A 7 -6.67 24.39 3.95
C GLN A 7 -6.94 24.03 5.42
N GLY A 8 -5.98 23.36 6.08
CA GLY A 8 -6.05 23.05 7.51
C GLY A 8 -6.06 24.31 8.37
N THR A 9 -5.10 25.23 8.15
CA THR A 9 -5.06 26.52 8.84
C THR A 9 -6.32 27.34 8.57
N ALA A 10 -6.81 27.38 7.33
CA ALA A 10 -8.05 28.07 7.00
C ALA A 10 -9.24 27.50 7.79
N ASN A 11 -9.41 26.18 7.85
CA ASN A 11 -10.49 25.55 8.60
C ASN A 11 -10.37 25.74 10.12
N ILE A 12 -9.14 25.77 10.67
CA ILE A 12 -8.93 26.09 12.09
C ILE A 12 -9.41 27.51 12.39
N VAL A 13 -9.00 28.50 11.59
CA VAL A 13 -9.44 29.88 11.75
C VAL A 13 -10.95 29.97 11.61
N THR A 14 -11.55 29.37 10.58
CA THR A 14 -13.01 29.32 10.38
C THR A 14 -13.74 28.73 11.59
N GLY A 15 -13.20 27.68 12.22
CA GLY A 15 -13.76 27.07 13.42
C GLY A 15 -13.83 28.02 14.62
N PHE A 16 -12.82 28.87 14.82
CA PHE A 16 -12.84 29.91 15.86
C PHE A 16 -13.94 30.96 15.65
N PHE A 17 -14.37 31.16 14.41
CA PHE A 17 -15.49 32.05 14.06
C PHE A 17 -16.84 31.31 13.96
N GLY A 18 -16.91 30.04 14.38
CA GLY A 18 -18.14 29.24 14.34
C GLY A 18 -18.59 28.82 12.93
N GLY A 19 -17.70 28.91 11.93
CA GLY A 19 -18.00 28.53 10.56
C GLY A 19 -17.90 27.01 10.31
N MET A 20 -18.55 26.55 9.25
CA MET A 20 -18.45 25.16 8.79
C MET A 20 -17.12 24.90 8.08
N GLY A 21 -16.59 23.67 8.21
CA GLY A 21 -15.40 23.25 7.49
C GLY A 21 -15.57 23.34 5.97
N GLY A 22 -14.57 23.90 5.29
CA GLY A 22 -14.55 24.08 3.84
C GLY A 22 -13.49 23.23 3.15
N CYS A 23 -13.65 23.08 1.83
CA CYS A 23 -12.66 22.48 0.95
C CYS A 23 -12.64 23.18 -0.40
N ALA A 24 -11.66 22.83 -1.23
CA ALA A 24 -11.59 23.33 -2.60
C ALA A 24 -12.82 22.89 -3.41
N MET A 25 -13.50 23.85 -4.04
CA MET A 25 -14.69 23.58 -4.86
C MET A 25 -14.32 23.56 -6.35
N ILE A 26 -14.16 22.36 -6.91
CA ILE A 26 -13.71 22.15 -8.30
C ILE A 26 -14.56 22.92 -9.30
N GLY A 27 -15.90 22.86 -9.18
CA GLY A 27 -16.82 23.53 -10.11
C GLY A 27 -16.63 25.05 -10.15
N GLN A 28 -16.58 25.70 -8.99
CA GLN A 28 -16.38 27.15 -8.90
C GLN A 28 -14.96 27.56 -9.32
N SER A 29 -13.94 26.78 -9.00
CA SER A 29 -12.58 27.03 -9.50
C SER A 29 -12.51 26.96 -11.02
N MET A 30 -13.19 26.00 -11.65
CA MET A 30 -13.23 25.90 -13.11
C MET A 30 -13.94 27.09 -13.76
N ILE A 31 -15.04 27.56 -13.17
CA ILE A 31 -15.73 28.78 -13.64
C ILE A 31 -14.81 29.98 -13.51
N ASN A 32 -14.19 30.17 -12.34
CA ASN A 32 -13.31 31.29 -12.06
C ASN A 32 -12.13 31.38 -13.05
N VAL A 33 -11.48 30.24 -13.32
CA VAL A 33 -10.37 30.18 -14.29
C VAL A 33 -10.85 30.45 -15.72
N LYS A 34 -12.02 29.93 -16.11
CA LYS A 34 -12.63 30.22 -17.42
C LYS A 34 -13.03 31.69 -17.57
N SER A 35 -13.41 32.35 -16.46
CA SER A 35 -13.67 33.79 -16.39
C SER A 35 -12.40 34.65 -16.34
N GLY A 36 -11.21 34.06 -16.47
CA GLY A 36 -9.92 34.78 -16.50
C GLY A 36 -9.27 34.97 -15.13
N GLY A 37 -9.90 34.50 -14.03
CA GLY A 37 -9.33 34.52 -12.68
C GLY A 37 -8.12 33.60 -12.56
N ARG A 38 -6.92 34.18 -12.46
CA ARG A 38 -5.65 33.43 -12.37
C ARG A 38 -4.80 33.75 -11.14
N THR A 39 -5.17 34.80 -10.40
CA THR A 39 -4.40 35.28 -9.25
C THR A 39 -5.19 35.09 -7.95
N ARG A 40 -4.49 35.11 -6.80
CA ARG A 40 -5.13 34.98 -5.47
C ARG A 40 -6.14 36.10 -5.17
N TRP A 41 -5.99 37.25 -5.82
CA TRP A 41 -6.92 38.38 -5.73
C TRP A 41 -8.35 38.01 -6.13
N SER A 42 -8.51 37.08 -7.06
CA SER A 42 -9.84 36.63 -7.50
C SER A 42 -10.60 35.85 -6.41
N ALA A 43 -9.90 35.06 -5.58
CA ALA A 43 -10.53 34.38 -4.45
C ALA A 43 -10.87 35.36 -3.31
N ILE A 44 -9.99 36.34 -3.07
CA ILE A 44 -10.21 37.40 -2.07
C ILE A 44 -11.41 38.26 -2.46
N SER A 45 -11.51 38.67 -3.73
CA SER A 45 -12.65 39.45 -4.20
C SER A 45 -13.95 38.65 -4.08
N ALA A 46 -13.97 37.37 -4.45
CA ALA A 46 -15.14 36.51 -4.28
C ALA A 46 -15.62 36.45 -2.82
N ALA A 47 -14.69 36.30 -1.86
CA ALA A 47 -15.03 36.30 -0.43
C ALA A 47 -15.57 37.65 0.05
N LEU A 48 -14.97 38.77 -0.37
CA LEU A 48 -15.42 40.12 -0.02
C LEU A 48 -16.79 40.47 -0.62
N PHE A 49 -17.04 40.09 -1.88
CA PHE A 49 -18.34 40.28 -2.51
C PHE A 49 -19.41 39.43 -1.84
N LEU A 50 -19.11 38.17 -1.51
CA LEU A 50 -20.04 37.32 -0.77
C LEU A 50 -20.37 37.91 0.60
N LEU A 51 -19.37 38.39 1.34
CA LEU A 51 -19.58 39.09 2.62
C LEU A 51 -20.46 40.33 2.44
N GLY A 52 -20.20 41.14 1.40
CA GLY A 52 -21.02 42.30 1.07
C GLY A 52 -22.48 41.95 0.77
N PHE A 53 -22.72 40.88 -0.01
CA PHE A 53 -24.09 40.41 -0.28
C PHE A 53 -24.81 39.96 0.98
N ILE A 54 -24.12 39.26 1.88
CA ILE A 54 -24.72 38.79 3.14
C ILE A 54 -25.09 39.98 4.05
N LEU A 55 -24.23 41.01 4.14
CA LEU A 55 -24.46 42.15 5.03
C LEU A 55 -25.50 43.15 4.50
N PHE A 56 -25.51 43.42 3.19
CA PHE A 56 -26.34 44.50 2.60
C PHE A 56 -27.54 44.00 1.80
N ALA A 57 -27.50 42.77 1.27
CA ALA A 57 -28.54 42.22 0.41
C ALA A 57 -29.31 41.05 1.06
N SER A 58 -29.24 40.91 2.39
CA SER A 58 -29.93 39.84 3.14
C SER A 58 -31.42 39.76 2.83
N GLY A 59 -32.13 40.88 2.80
CA GLY A 59 -33.57 40.91 2.46
C GLY A 59 -33.88 40.41 1.05
N LEU A 60 -32.94 40.52 0.11
CA LEU A 60 -33.11 39.97 -1.24
C LEU A 60 -32.86 38.45 -1.27
N ILE A 61 -31.95 37.96 -0.42
CA ILE A 61 -31.65 36.53 -0.27
C ILE A 61 -32.86 35.80 0.36
N GLU A 62 -33.52 36.43 1.33
CA GLU A 62 -34.72 35.88 1.98
C GLU A 62 -35.91 35.74 1.02
N ALA A 63 -35.95 36.54 -0.05
CA ALA A 63 -36.99 36.47 -1.08
C ALA A 63 -36.78 35.30 -2.07
N ILE A 64 -35.65 34.59 -2.01
CA ILE A 64 -35.36 33.50 -2.95
C ILE A 64 -36.27 32.31 -2.66
N PRO A 65 -37.10 31.86 -3.62
CA PRO A 65 -37.97 30.70 -3.42
C PRO A 65 -37.16 29.43 -3.18
N LEU A 66 -37.56 28.63 -2.20
CA LEU A 66 -36.95 27.32 -1.91
C LEU A 66 -36.94 26.39 -3.14
N ALA A 67 -37.96 26.50 -4.00
CA ALA A 67 -38.04 25.74 -5.25
C ALA A 67 -36.85 26.02 -6.19
N ALA A 68 -36.37 27.27 -6.26
CA ALA A 68 -35.22 27.63 -7.07
C ALA A 68 -33.93 26.98 -6.52
N LEU A 69 -33.75 26.98 -5.19
CA LEU A 69 -32.61 26.36 -4.53
C LEU A 69 -32.59 24.84 -4.77
N VAL A 70 -33.74 24.17 -4.68
CA VAL A 70 -33.88 22.75 -4.99
C VAL A 70 -33.52 22.48 -6.46
N GLY A 71 -33.98 23.31 -7.39
CA GLY A 71 -33.64 23.20 -8.82
C GLY A 71 -32.14 23.30 -9.08
N VAL A 72 -31.45 24.24 -8.42
CA VAL A 72 -29.98 24.36 -8.49
C VAL A 72 -29.31 23.10 -7.94
N MET A 73 -29.79 22.55 -6.82
CA MET A 73 -29.24 21.32 -6.24
C MET A 73 -29.39 20.11 -7.17
N PHE A 74 -30.51 19.97 -7.89
CA PHE A 74 -30.66 18.92 -8.90
C PHE A 74 -29.63 19.03 -10.02
N MET A 75 -29.38 20.24 -10.53
CA MET A 75 -28.35 20.46 -11.55
C MET A 75 -26.95 20.12 -11.02
N VAL A 76 -26.66 20.46 -9.76
CA VAL A 76 -25.39 20.10 -9.12
C VAL A 76 -25.24 18.59 -9.01
N VAL A 77 -26.26 17.85 -8.59
CA VAL A 77 -26.22 16.37 -8.50
C VAL A 77 -25.98 15.73 -9.87
N ILE A 78 -26.66 16.20 -10.92
CA ILE A 78 -26.46 15.70 -12.28
C ILE A 78 -25.04 16.00 -12.77
N GLY A 79 -24.51 17.17 -12.43
CA GLY A 79 -23.17 17.61 -12.81
C GLY A 79 -22.03 16.93 -12.05
N THR A 80 -22.25 16.55 -10.79
CA THR A 80 -21.25 15.85 -9.96
C THR A 80 -21.29 14.34 -10.16
N PHE A 81 -22.41 13.77 -10.62
CA PHE A 81 -22.51 12.35 -10.88
C PHE A 81 -21.55 11.94 -12.02
N ALA A 82 -20.64 11.02 -11.71
CA ALA A 82 -19.66 10.52 -12.67
C ALA A 82 -20.29 9.48 -13.61
N TRP A 83 -21.10 9.92 -14.58
CA TRP A 83 -21.81 9.06 -15.54
C TRP A 83 -20.91 8.04 -16.25
N ARG A 84 -19.63 8.40 -16.46
CA ARG A 84 -18.64 7.53 -17.09
C ARG A 84 -18.31 6.29 -16.22
N SER A 85 -18.45 6.39 -14.90
CA SER A 85 -18.15 5.29 -13.96
C SER A 85 -19.00 4.05 -14.24
N ILE A 86 -20.26 4.21 -14.66
CA ILE A 86 -21.13 3.08 -15.03
C ILE A 86 -20.55 2.29 -16.21
N ARG A 87 -20.02 2.98 -17.22
CA ARG A 87 -19.38 2.33 -18.38
C ARG A 87 -18.02 1.72 -18.05
N ILE A 88 -17.29 2.31 -17.13
CA ILE A 88 -15.95 1.86 -16.74
C ILE A 88 -16.02 0.62 -15.83
N MET A 89 -17.11 0.46 -15.07
CA MET A 89 -17.31 -0.67 -14.16
C MET A 89 -17.21 -2.05 -14.85
N ALA A 90 -17.57 -2.14 -16.14
CA ALA A 90 -17.44 -3.36 -16.93
C ALA A 90 -16.01 -3.63 -17.44
N LYS A 91 -15.09 -2.67 -17.31
CA LYS A 91 -13.70 -2.75 -17.82
C LYS A 91 -12.64 -2.88 -16.72
N VAL A 92 -12.99 -2.59 -15.47
CA VAL A 92 -12.06 -2.65 -14.33
C VAL A 92 -12.11 -4.02 -13.66
N PRO A 93 -11.06 -4.41 -12.90
CA PRO A 93 -11.07 -5.66 -12.14
C PRO A 93 -12.32 -5.80 -11.27
N LEU A 94 -12.83 -7.02 -11.13
CA LEU A 94 -14.02 -7.31 -10.33
C LEU A 94 -13.88 -6.79 -8.89
N SER A 95 -12.68 -6.88 -8.30
CA SER A 95 -12.39 -6.37 -6.97
C SER A 95 -12.66 -4.87 -6.83
N ASP A 96 -12.29 -4.08 -7.84
CA ASP A 96 -12.40 -2.63 -7.80
C ASP A 96 -13.86 -2.20 -8.04
N SER A 97 -14.57 -2.90 -8.92
CA SER A 97 -16.02 -2.72 -9.10
C SER A 97 -16.80 -3.04 -7.83
N LEU A 98 -16.43 -4.11 -7.12
CA LEU A 98 -17.05 -4.46 -5.84
C LEU A 98 -16.86 -3.35 -4.79
N VAL A 99 -15.66 -2.77 -4.68
CA VAL A 99 -15.40 -1.64 -3.78
C VAL A 99 -16.30 -0.45 -4.11
N ILE A 100 -16.42 -0.08 -5.38
CA ILE A 100 -17.25 1.05 -5.82
C ILE A 100 -18.73 0.83 -5.44
N VAL A 101 -19.26 -0.36 -5.76
CA VAL A 101 -20.65 -0.70 -5.45
C VAL A 101 -20.88 -0.73 -3.94
N LEU A 102 -19.98 -1.34 -3.18
CA LEU A 102 -20.07 -1.42 -1.73
C LEU A 102 -20.10 -0.02 -1.09
N VAL A 103 -19.13 0.85 -1.42
CA VAL A 103 -19.07 2.21 -0.86
C VAL A 103 -20.33 3.00 -1.24
N THR A 104 -20.83 2.84 -2.46
CA THR A 104 -22.07 3.50 -2.91
C THR A 104 -23.27 3.05 -2.09
N ILE A 105 -23.44 1.75 -1.88
CA ILE A 105 -24.55 1.19 -1.09
C ILE A 105 -24.45 1.66 0.37
N VAL A 106 -23.27 1.56 0.98
CA VAL A 106 -23.07 2.01 2.37
C VAL A 106 -23.34 3.51 2.50
N THR A 107 -22.93 4.33 1.54
CA THR A 107 -23.21 5.79 1.55
C THR A 107 -24.70 6.10 1.56
N VAL A 108 -25.51 5.32 0.83
CA VAL A 108 -26.97 5.51 0.77
C VAL A 108 -27.68 5.00 2.03
N LEU A 109 -27.19 3.91 2.63
CA LEU A 109 -27.83 3.29 3.79
C LEU A 109 -27.43 3.92 5.13
N THR A 110 -26.21 4.46 5.25
CA THR A 110 -25.71 5.06 6.49
C THR A 110 -25.39 6.54 6.29
N ASP A 111 -24.15 6.84 5.93
CA ASP A 111 -23.60 8.18 5.80
C ASP A 111 -22.25 8.12 5.07
N LEU A 112 -21.80 9.27 4.57
CA LEU A 112 -20.57 9.39 3.78
C LEU A 112 -19.31 9.05 4.60
N ALA A 113 -19.25 9.39 5.89
CA ALA A 113 -18.05 9.16 6.70
C ALA A 113 -17.83 7.67 6.94
N THR A 114 -18.88 6.94 7.32
CA THR A 114 -18.85 5.49 7.47
C THR A 114 -18.47 4.80 6.16
N ALA A 115 -19.05 5.23 5.03
CA ALA A 115 -18.75 4.66 3.73
C ALA A 115 -17.28 4.86 3.31
N VAL A 116 -16.68 6.02 3.60
CA VAL A 116 -15.26 6.28 3.33
C VAL A 116 -14.37 5.36 4.16
N VAL A 117 -14.66 5.18 5.46
CA VAL A 117 -13.88 4.28 6.32
C VAL A 117 -13.94 2.84 5.82
N VAL A 118 -15.14 2.33 5.54
CA VAL A 118 -15.33 0.98 5.00
C VAL A 118 -14.62 0.82 3.66
N GLY A 119 -14.74 1.82 2.77
CA GLY A 119 -14.08 1.82 1.47
C GLY A 119 -12.56 1.73 1.57
N VAL A 120 -11.94 2.48 2.49
CA VAL A 120 -10.49 2.44 2.72
C VAL A 120 -10.06 1.07 3.25
N ILE A 121 -10.79 0.50 4.21
CA ILE A 121 -10.48 -0.82 4.77
C ILE A 121 -10.55 -1.91 3.70
N ILE A 122 -11.64 -1.97 2.94
CA ILE A 122 -11.82 -3.00 1.91
C ILE A 122 -10.80 -2.82 0.79
N SER A 123 -10.50 -1.58 0.38
CA SER A 123 -9.46 -1.32 -0.62
C SER A 123 -8.08 -1.80 -0.15
N ALA A 124 -7.75 -1.57 1.13
CA ALA A 124 -6.49 -2.04 1.71
C ALA A 124 -6.41 -3.58 1.75
N LEU A 125 -7.51 -4.26 2.11
CA LEU A 125 -7.59 -5.72 2.11
C LEU A 125 -7.44 -6.30 0.70
N VAL A 126 -8.18 -5.76 -0.27
CA VAL A 126 -8.08 -6.15 -1.69
C VAL A 126 -6.65 -5.95 -2.21
N TYR A 127 -6.04 -4.81 -1.89
CA TYR A 127 -4.65 -4.54 -2.27
C TYR A 127 -3.68 -5.54 -1.64
N SER A 128 -3.85 -5.84 -0.36
CA SER A 128 -3.03 -6.85 0.34
C SER A 128 -3.16 -8.24 -0.29
N TRP A 129 -4.37 -8.64 -0.66
CA TRP A 129 -4.64 -9.92 -1.33
C TRP A 129 -4.02 -9.99 -2.74
N ASN A 130 -4.13 -8.90 -3.50
CA ASN A 130 -3.50 -8.79 -4.81
C ASN A 130 -1.96 -8.71 -4.71
N ALA A 131 -1.43 -8.23 -3.58
CA ALA A 131 0.00 -8.21 -3.32
C ALA A 131 0.54 -9.58 -2.90
N SER A 132 -0.23 -10.38 -2.16
CA SER A 132 0.20 -11.70 -1.71
C SER A 132 0.31 -12.72 -2.85
N THR A 133 -0.59 -12.65 -3.83
CA THR A 133 -0.65 -13.56 -4.98
C THR A 133 0.47 -13.36 -6.01
N ARG A 134 1.33 -12.35 -5.83
CA ARG A 134 2.44 -12.05 -6.76
C ARG A 134 3.73 -12.78 -6.46
N MET A 135 3.78 -13.61 -5.41
CA MET A 135 5.02 -14.32 -5.10
C MET A 135 5.26 -15.46 -6.09
N ARG A 136 6.41 -15.42 -6.76
CA ARG A 136 6.79 -16.38 -7.80
C ARG A 136 8.23 -16.82 -7.57
N ALA A 137 8.55 -18.05 -7.96
CA ALA A 137 9.92 -18.53 -8.01
C ALA A 137 10.28 -18.93 -9.44
N THR A 138 11.50 -18.57 -9.86
CA THR A 138 12.13 -19.15 -11.05
C THR A 138 13.17 -20.16 -10.57
N THR A 139 13.08 -21.39 -11.07
CA THR A 139 14.07 -22.43 -10.77
C THR A 139 15.14 -22.46 -11.84
N SER A 140 16.41 -22.42 -11.43
CA SER A 140 17.55 -22.71 -12.29
C SER A 140 18.33 -23.90 -11.74
N ARG A 141 18.72 -24.82 -12.62
CA ARG A 141 19.66 -25.90 -12.32
C ARG A 141 21.01 -25.51 -12.91
N VAL A 142 22.07 -25.64 -12.13
CA VAL A 142 23.43 -25.34 -12.60
C VAL A 142 23.90 -26.52 -13.46
N GLU A 143 24.10 -26.32 -14.76
CA GLU A 143 24.50 -27.37 -15.72
C GLU A 143 25.82 -28.08 -15.36
N SER A 144 26.67 -27.46 -14.53
CA SER A 144 27.96 -28.01 -14.11
C SER A 144 27.89 -28.93 -12.88
N ASN A 145 26.77 -28.96 -12.13
CA ASN A 145 26.65 -29.77 -10.92
C ASN A 145 25.17 -30.12 -10.68
N SER A 146 24.75 -31.34 -11.05
CA SER A 146 23.35 -31.79 -11.02
C SER A 146 22.72 -31.88 -9.62
N ASP A 147 23.51 -31.68 -8.57
CA ASP A 147 23.11 -31.83 -7.17
C ASP A 147 22.74 -30.48 -6.48
N VAL A 148 22.69 -29.37 -7.24
CA VAL A 148 22.34 -28.04 -6.73
C VAL A 148 21.18 -27.41 -7.51
N LYS A 149 20.13 -26.99 -6.79
CA LYS A 149 18.98 -26.25 -7.35
C LYS A 149 18.88 -24.85 -6.75
N ILE A 150 18.69 -23.84 -7.60
CA ILE A 150 18.56 -22.43 -7.17
C ILE A 150 17.12 -21.95 -7.42
N TYR A 151 16.48 -21.46 -6.37
CA TYR A 151 15.18 -20.81 -6.38
C TYR A 151 15.37 -19.30 -6.27
N ARG A 152 15.09 -18.56 -7.35
CA ARG A 152 15.05 -17.08 -7.30
C ARG A 152 13.63 -16.63 -7.00
N LEU A 153 13.45 -15.97 -5.86
CA LEU A 153 12.16 -15.47 -5.42
C LEU A 153 11.90 -14.05 -5.91
N TYR A 154 10.65 -13.82 -6.31
CA TYR A 154 10.14 -12.53 -6.75
C TYR A 154 8.93 -12.15 -5.91
N GLY A 155 8.91 -10.91 -5.42
CA GLY A 155 7.79 -10.37 -4.65
C GLY A 155 7.95 -10.49 -3.13
N PRO A 156 7.08 -9.84 -2.35
CA PRO A 156 7.21 -9.77 -0.90
C PRO A 156 6.79 -11.08 -0.21
N LEU A 157 7.61 -11.55 0.74
CA LEU A 157 7.27 -12.61 1.67
C LEU A 157 6.69 -12.01 2.95
N PHE A 158 5.40 -12.24 3.17
CA PHE A 158 4.66 -11.80 4.35
C PHE A 158 3.52 -12.78 4.64
N PHE A 159 2.79 -12.61 5.74
CA PHE A 159 1.71 -13.51 6.16
C PHE A 159 0.77 -13.94 5.02
N GLY A 160 0.36 -12.99 4.17
CA GLY A 160 -0.55 -13.28 3.06
C GLY A 160 0.05 -14.14 1.95
N SER A 161 1.38 -14.17 1.78
CA SER A 161 2.05 -14.88 0.70
C SER A 161 2.68 -16.22 1.12
N ILE A 162 2.60 -16.61 2.40
CA ILE A 162 3.19 -17.86 2.93
C ILE A 162 2.67 -19.11 2.22
N GLU A 163 1.38 -19.17 1.87
CA GLU A 163 0.84 -20.33 1.17
C GLU A 163 1.45 -20.46 -0.23
N SER A 164 1.50 -19.34 -0.97
CA SER A 164 2.19 -19.27 -2.25
C SER A 164 3.68 -19.63 -2.10
N PHE A 165 4.36 -19.14 -1.05
CA PHE A 165 5.75 -19.49 -0.74
C PHE A 165 5.96 -21.00 -0.68
N ASN A 166 5.20 -21.67 0.19
CA ASN A 166 5.36 -23.09 0.45
C ASN A 166 5.06 -23.93 -0.80
N SER A 167 4.12 -23.49 -1.63
CA SER A 167 3.77 -24.19 -2.87
C SER A 167 4.86 -24.14 -3.95
N LEU A 168 5.84 -23.25 -3.84
CA LEU A 168 6.95 -23.12 -4.81
C LEU A 168 8.03 -24.19 -4.62
N PHE A 169 8.10 -24.81 -3.45
CA PHE A 169 9.16 -25.73 -3.06
C PHE A 169 8.66 -27.18 -3.09
N ASP A 170 9.55 -28.11 -3.45
CA ASP A 170 9.23 -29.55 -3.43
C ASP A 170 10.30 -30.31 -2.63
N PRO A 171 10.19 -30.32 -1.29
CA PRO A 171 11.20 -30.92 -0.42
C PRO A 171 11.46 -32.41 -0.68
N LYS A 172 10.54 -33.14 -1.34
CA LYS A 172 10.68 -34.59 -1.57
C LYS A 172 11.52 -34.90 -2.81
N ASN A 173 11.47 -34.05 -3.83
CA ASN A 173 12.12 -34.30 -5.12
C ASN A 173 13.32 -33.38 -5.41
N ASP A 174 13.62 -32.47 -4.49
CA ASP A 174 14.75 -31.56 -4.61
C ASP A 174 16.11 -32.23 -4.32
N PRO A 175 17.20 -31.77 -4.95
CA PRO A 175 18.53 -32.37 -4.80
C PRO A 175 19.14 -32.09 -3.42
N LYS A 176 20.34 -32.63 -3.14
CA LYS A 176 20.95 -32.54 -1.79
C LYS A 176 21.26 -31.12 -1.34
N THR A 177 21.41 -30.18 -2.27
CA THR A 177 21.63 -28.77 -1.94
C THR A 177 20.62 -27.87 -2.64
N VAL A 178 19.91 -27.05 -1.85
CA VAL A 178 18.94 -26.06 -2.35
C VAL A 178 19.38 -24.67 -1.93
N ILE A 179 19.41 -23.74 -2.88
CA ILE A 179 19.75 -22.33 -2.63
C ILE A 179 18.50 -21.47 -2.89
N ILE A 180 18.07 -20.71 -1.88
CA ILE A 180 17.00 -19.73 -2.02
C ILE A 180 17.63 -18.34 -2.14
N ASP A 181 17.36 -17.66 -3.24
CA ASP A 181 17.89 -16.34 -3.57
C ASP A 181 16.78 -15.28 -3.43
N PHE A 182 17.00 -14.35 -2.49
CA PHE A 182 16.10 -13.24 -2.16
C PHE A 182 16.45 -11.93 -2.87
N LEU A 183 17.31 -11.93 -3.89
CA LEU A 183 17.74 -10.68 -4.57
C LEU A 183 16.58 -9.77 -5.01
N GLU A 184 15.47 -10.36 -5.47
CA GLU A 184 14.25 -9.66 -5.92
C GLU A 184 13.05 -9.87 -4.98
N SER A 185 13.31 -10.31 -3.75
CA SER A 185 12.30 -10.56 -2.73
C SER A 185 12.67 -9.88 -1.41
N ARG A 186 11.67 -9.59 -0.59
CA ARG A 186 11.88 -9.05 0.76
C ARG A 186 10.95 -9.74 1.74
N VAL A 187 11.50 -10.10 2.88
CA VAL A 187 10.72 -10.54 4.04
C VAL A 187 10.21 -9.30 4.74
N VAL A 188 8.90 -9.19 4.92
CA VAL A 188 8.24 -7.96 5.38
C VAL A 188 7.79 -8.06 6.84
N ASP A 189 7.44 -9.26 7.30
CA ASP A 189 6.91 -9.49 8.65
C ASP A 189 7.51 -10.73 9.32
N HIS A 190 7.18 -10.91 10.61
CA HIS A 190 7.65 -12.05 11.39
C HIS A 190 7.13 -13.39 10.87
N SER A 191 5.90 -13.42 10.34
CA SER A 191 5.29 -14.60 9.74
C SER A 191 6.12 -15.12 8.56
N GLY A 192 6.69 -14.22 7.75
CA GLY A 192 7.61 -14.57 6.68
C GLY A 192 8.89 -15.26 7.18
N LEU A 193 9.45 -14.83 8.32
CA LEU A 193 10.61 -15.50 8.94
C LEU A 193 10.25 -16.90 9.42
N GLN A 194 9.12 -17.06 10.11
CA GLN A 194 8.64 -18.37 10.56
C GLN A 194 8.41 -19.34 9.39
N ALA A 195 7.94 -18.83 8.25
CA ALA A 195 7.77 -19.64 7.04
C ALA A 195 9.11 -20.14 6.48
N ILE A 196 10.17 -19.33 6.55
CA ILE A 196 11.54 -19.74 6.16
C ILE A 196 12.05 -20.82 7.13
N ASP A 197 11.89 -20.62 8.44
CA ASP A 197 12.31 -21.58 9.45
C ASP A 197 11.62 -22.94 9.26
N ALA A 198 10.29 -22.93 9.11
CA ALA A 198 9.51 -24.13 8.88
C ALA A 198 9.88 -24.84 7.56
N LEU A 199 10.31 -24.09 6.53
CA LEU A 199 10.82 -24.66 5.29
C LEU A 199 12.21 -25.30 5.49
N ALA A 200 13.10 -24.62 6.23
CA ALA A 200 14.43 -25.14 6.57
C ALA A 200 14.35 -26.46 7.34
N GLU A 201 13.47 -26.55 8.34
CA GLU A 201 13.22 -27.79 9.10
C GLU A 201 12.75 -28.94 8.20
N LYS A 202 11.86 -28.67 7.23
CA LYS A 202 11.38 -29.69 6.27
C LYS A 202 12.50 -30.20 5.36
N TYR A 203 13.38 -29.32 4.87
CA TYR A 203 14.53 -29.74 4.06
C TYR A 203 15.57 -30.50 4.89
N GLN A 204 15.82 -30.06 6.12
CA GLN A 204 16.74 -30.74 7.04
C GLN A 204 16.25 -32.16 7.39
N ALA A 205 14.95 -32.34 7.62
CA ALA A 205 14.35 -33.65 7.85
C ALA A 205 14.53 -34.61 6.66
N ASN A 206 14.60 -34.08 5.44
CA ASN A 206 14.86 -34.85 4.22
C ASN A 206 16.37 -35.01 3.90
N GLY A 207 17.26 -34.50 4.75
CA GLY A 207 18.72 -34.56 4.54
C GLY A 207 19.25 -33.61 3.48
N THR A 208 18.45 -32.62 3.07
CA THR A 208 18.82 -31.58 2.11
C THR A 208 19.38 -30.36 2.82
N VAL A 209 20.51 -29.83 2.35
CA VAL A 209 21.12 -28.61 2.88
C VAL A 209 20.48 -27.39 2.20
N LEU A 210 19.82 -26.54 3.01
CA LEU A 210 19.24 -25.29 2.56
C LEU A 210 20.22 -24.12 2.77
N LYS A 211 20.47 -23.33 1.73
CA LYS A 211 21.28 -22.09 1.79
C LYS A 211 20.44 -20.89 1.39
N LEU A 212 20.52 -19.80 2.15
CA LEU A 212 19.81 -18.55 1.87
C LEU A 212 20.79 -17.49 1.33
N ARG A 213 20.44 -16.77 0.26
CA ARG A 213 21.24 -15.69 -0.35
C ARG A 213 20.46 -14.39 -0.44
N HIS A 214 21.19 -13.26 -0.42
CA HIS A 214 20.66 -11.89 -0.56
C HIS A 214 19.50 -11.55 0.39
N LEU A 215 19.51 -12.11 1.60
CA LEU A 215 18.55 -11.76 2.62
C LEU A 215 18.82 -10.35 3.14
N SER A 216 17.78 -9.55 3.43
CA SER A 216 17.98 -8.20 3.98
C SER A 216 18.72 -8.23 5.33
N LYS A 217 19.54 -7.21 5.62
CA LYS A 217 20.34 -7.13 6.85
C LYS A 217 19.49 -7.26 8.13
N ASP A 218 18.31 -6.65 8.15
CA ASP A 218 17.39 -6.74 9.30
C ASP A 218 16.90 -8.17 9.54
N CYS A 219 16.72 -8.95 8.47
CA CYS A 219 16.35 -10.36 8.56
C CYS A 219 17.52 -11.26 8.94
N GLN A 220 18.74 -10.95 8.47
CA GLN A 220 19.95 -11.69 8.84
C GLN A 220 20.19 -11.62 10.36
N VAL A 221 19.96 -10.45 10.97
CA VAL A 221 20.09 -10.28 12.43
C VAL A 221 19.07 -11.12 13.20
N LEU A 222 17.84 -11.24 12.69
CA LEU A 222 16.79 -12.04 13.32
C LEU A 222 17.02 -13.54 13.17
N LEU A 223 17.47 -14.02 12.01
CA LEU A 223 17.80 -15.44 11.79
C LEU A 223 19.10 -15.87 12.49
N ASN A 224 20.10 -15.00 12.57
CA ASN A 224 21.33 -15.28 13.34
C ASN A 224 21.04 -15.44 14.83
N LYS A 225 20.04 -14.73 15.37
CA LYS A 225 19.55 -14.96 16.74
C LYS A 225 18.80 -16.29 16.90
N ALA A 226 18.22 -16.82 15.83
CA ALA A 226 17.51 -18.10 15.79
C ALA A 226 18.43 -19.31 15.53
N GLY A 227 19.74 -19.10 15.33
CA GLY A 227 20.74 -20.18 15.24
C GLY A 227 20.83 -20.88 13.88
N GLN A 228 20.20 -20.35 12.83
CA GLN A 228 20.29 -20.91 11.48
C GLN A 228 21.45 -20.27 10.68
N LEU A 229 22.27 -21.14 10.08
CA LEU A 229 23.50 -20.83 9.35
C LEU A 229 23.24 -19.98 8.10
N VAL A 230 23.25 -18.66 8.24
CA VAL A 230 23.42 -17.74 7.11
C VAL A 230 24.91 -17.77 6.74
N GLU A 231 25.29 -18.44 5.65
CA GLU A 231 26.61 -18.20 5.06
C GLU A 231 26.61 -16.76 4.51
N PRO A 232 27.43 -15.84 5.04
CA PRO A 232 27.56 -14.52 4.46
C PRO A 232 28.22 -14.67 3.08
N ASP A 233 27.44 -14.50 2.02
CA ASP A 233 27.99 -14.50 0.67
C ASP A 233 28.83 -13.22 0.49
N LYS A 234 30.13 -13.40 0.22
CA LYS A 234 31.10 -12.31 -0.04
C LYS A 234 30.81 -11.53 -1.33
N SER A 235 29.72 -11.83 -2.03
CA SER A 235 29.28 -11.16 -3.27
C SER A 235 28.17 -10.13 -3.05
N ASP A 236 27.86 -9.74 -1.81
CA ASP A 236 26.92 -8.65 -1.54
C ASP A 236 27.58 -7.32 -1.98
N PRO A 237 27.00 -6.55 -2.93
CA PRO A 237 27.58 -5.30 -3.38
C PRO A 237 27.38 -4.21 -2.32
N GLN A 238 28.11 -4.30 -1.21
CA GLN A 238 28.46 -3.15 -0.38
C GLN A 238 29.93 -3.23 0.01
N TYR A 239 30.73 -2.47 -0.74
CA TYR A 239 32.01 -1.86 -0.37
C TYR A 239 32.45 -2.08 1.09
N GLY A 240 33.64 -2.66 1.29
CA GLY A 240 34.48 -2.36 2.46
C GLY A 240 35.20 -3.51 3.15
N VAL A 241 36.46 -3.71 2.72
CA VAL A 241 37.62 -4.18 3.49
C VAL A 241 37.75 -5.69 3.78
N ALA A 242 38.88 -6.21 3.29
CA ALA A 242 39.35 -7.58 3.36
C ALA A 242 39.66 -8.08 4.78
N VAL A 243 39.27 -9.31 5.09
CA VAL A 243 40.10 -10.23 5.87
C VAL A 243 39.72 -11.69 5.61
N ASP A 244 40.74 -12.53 5.44
CA ASP A 244 40.64 -13.99 5.48
C ASP A 244 40.49 -14.46 6.93
N TYR A 245 39.56 -15.38 7.16
CA TYR A 245 39.65 -16.29 8.30
C TYR A 245 39.24 -17.70 7.88
N SER A 246 40.24 -18.57 7.89
CA SER A 246 40.07 -19.97 8.28
C SER A 246 39.88 -20.03 9.80
N ILE A 247 39.21 -21.06 10.34
CA ILE A 247 39.73 -21.88 11.47
C ILE A 247 38.71 -22.91 11.99
N ARG A 248 39.23 -24.15 12.00
CA ARG A 248 39.18 -25.28 12.95
C ARG A 248 37.94 -25.61 13.80
N HIS A 249 37.63 -26.91 13.76
CA HIS A 249 36.92 -27.69 14.76
C HIS A 249 37.54 -27.62 16.17
N GLY A 250 36.69 -27.55 17.19
CA GLY A 250 36.91 -28.30 18.43
C GLY A 250 36.44 -27.65 19.73
N GLN A 251 35.65 -28.44 20.47
CA GLN A 251 35.52 -28.53 21.94
C GLN A 251 34.41 -27.72 22.65
N LEU A 252 33.28 -28.41 22.80
CA LEU A 252 32.46 -28.37 24.01
C LEU A 252 33.33 -28.67 25.25
N LYS A 253 33.37 -27.74 26.19
CA LYS A 253 33.58 -28.06 27.61
C LYS A 253 32.61 -27.25 28.46
N ALA A 254 31.99 -27.98 29.38
CA ALA A 254 31.06 -27.56 30.40
C ALA A 254 31.64 -26.51 31.36
N GLY A 255 30.76 -25.77 32.02
CA GLY A 255 31.11 -24.96 33.18
C GLY A 255 29.94 -24.16 33.74
N HIS A 256 29.23 -24.79 34.68
CA HIS A 256 28.39 -24.25 35.78
C HIS A 256 27.25 -23.27 35.48
#